data_AF-A0A9P5QP66-F1
#
_entry.id   AF-A0A9P5QP66-F1
#
_cell.length_a   1.000
_cell.length_b   1.000
_cell.length_c   1.000
_cell.angle_alpha   90.00
_cell.angle_beta   90.00
_cell.angle_gamma   90.00
#
_symmetry.space_group_name_H-M   'P 1'
#
loop_
_entity.id
_entity.type
_entity.pdbx_description
1 polymer ?
#
loop_
_entity_poly.entity_id
_entity_poly.type
_entity_poly.pdbx_seq_one_letter_code
_entity_poly.pdbx_strand_id
1 'polypeptide(L)'
;MAKKMQRLEASTNFRPFKFRIQAFTNAFHESLVQHGLTEDILPLRKVKVYLWKHKYISRFNEDGKKQKSKGNHVWNIEARKLPDPSTTTSMTGGGAGSSSSTAAITTGVEGSSGSFGNSPRWEFREYTSRIAGQIIKFARVGVPYIYAPRIWDAQMSCPAAEYSSPWLPSWLKWHRGELRGVPGPDDKSCSITIVAEYMREGEKCHLELTFQLTVSDPEKEGELMDLPNEEEEERDEDDDEDDRGGESSDDEEEDDEGEYQYQDSSDTTRGRGRSRKQGRERQIVARAKERQESKRRKQTR
;
A
#
# COMPACT_ATOMS: atom_id res chain seq x y z
N MET A 1 23.61 14.60 -14.54
CA MET A 1 22.51 15.59 -14.67
C MET A 1 21.22 14.91 -15.11
N ALA A 2 20.06 15.46 -14.70
CA ALA A 2 18.70 15.15 -15.16
C ALA A 2 18.11 13.73 -14.94
N LYS A 3 18.01 13.26 -13.68
CA LYS A 3 17.11 12.15 -13.30
C LYS A 3 16.05 12.60 -12.31
N LYS A 4 15.33 13.66 -12.66
CA LYS A 4 14.28 14.24 -11.80
C LYS A 4 13.16 14.91 -12.56
N MET A 5 12.67 14.32 -13.66
CA MET A 5 11.45 14.79 -14.33
C MET A 5 10.80 13.65 -15.14
N GLN A 6 10.30 12.62 -14.46
CA GLN A 6 9.35 11.69 -15.08
C GLN A 6 8.38 11.14 -14.03
N ARG A 7 7.47 11.99 -13.54
CA ARG A 7 6.09 11.61 -13.17
C ARG A 7 5.22 12.82 -12.85
N LEU A 8 5.38 13.90 -13.62
CA LEU A 8 4.54 15.09 -13.55
C LEU A 8 3.70 15.20 -14.82
N GLU A 9 2.87 14.18 -15.04
CA GLU A 9 1.66 14.31 -15.84
C GLU A 9 0.50 13.73 -15.04
N ALA A 10 -0.56 14.51 -14.93
CA ALA A 10 -1.82 14.29 -14.23
C ALA A 10 -2.17 12.81 -13.91
N SER A 11 -1.86 12.32 -12.71
CA SER A 11 -2.37 11.01 -12.33
C SER A 11 -3.83 11.12 -11.92
N THR A 12 -4.71 10.62 -12.79
CA THR A 12 -6.10 10.20 -12.57
C THR A 12 -6.25 9.09 -11.49
N ASN A 13 -5.17 8.82 -10.76
CA ASN A 13 -5.04 7.76 -9.77
C ASN A 13 -5.50 8.26 -8.39
N PHE A 14 -6.17 7.38 -7.67
CA PHE A 14 -6.51 7.61 -6.26
C PHE A 14 -5.25 7.89 -5.43
N ARG A 15 -5.31 8.93 -4.60
CA ARG A 15 -4.23 9.31 -3.70
C ARG A 15 -4.60 8.94 -2.26
N PRO A 16 -3.66 8.39 -1.47
CA PRO A 16 -3.91 8.06 -0.08
C PRO A 16 -3.82 9.31 0.81
N PHE A 17 -4.84 9.50 1.63
CA PHE A 17 -4.92 10.51 2.69
C PHE A 17 -4.90 9.82 4.05
N LYS A 18 -4.19 10.41 5.01
CA LYS A 18 -4.10 9.87 6.38
C LYS A 18 -4.71 10.85 7.37
N PHE A 19 -5.66 10.37 8.16
CA PHE A 19 -6.36 11.19 9.14
C PHE A 19 -6.14 10.66 10.55
N ARG A 20 -5.84 11.56 11.49
CA ARG A 20 -5.92 11.19 12.91
C ARG A 20 -7.37 10.95 13.27
N ILE A 21 -7.66 9.75 13.78
CA ILE A 21 -9.03 9.29 14.04
C ILE A 21 -9.81 10.29 14.90
N GLN A 22 -9.20 10.76 16.00
CA GLN A 22 -9.84 11.68 16.93
C GLN A 22 -10.19 13.03 16.27
N ALA A 23 -9.23 13.65 15.58
CA ALA A 23 -9.43 14.93 14.92
C ALA A 23 -10.52 14.85 13.84
N PHE A 24 -10.48 13.81 13.02
CA PHE A 24 -11.46 13.60 11.95
C PHE A 24 -12.87 13.34 12.51
N THR A 25 -12.99 12.50 13.54
CA THR A 25 -14.30 12.21 14.16
C THR A 25 -14.94 13.46 14.73
N ASN A 26 -14.15 14.31 15.41
CA ASN A 26 -14.65 15.54 16.02
C ASN A 26 -15.07 16.54 14.93
N ALA A 27 -14.23 16.80 13.93
CA ALA A 27 -14.55 17.70 12.83
C ALA A 27 -15.78 17.24 12.03
N PHE A 28 -15.92 15.92 11.83
CA PHE A 28 -17.10 15.35 11.17
C PHE A 28 -18.36 15.56 12.01
N HIS A 29 -18.28 15.33 13.32
CA HIS A 29 -19.40 15.59 14.24
C HIS A 29 -19.78 17.07 14.28
N GLU A 30 -18.81 17.99 14.35
CA GLU A 30 -19.04 19.44 14.29
C GLU A 30 -19.75 19.84 12.99
N SER A 31 -19.34 19.25 11.85
CA SER A 31 -20.01 19.47 10.57
C SER A 31 -21.45 18.96 10.57
N LEU A 32 -21.74 17.81 11.17
CA LEU A 32 -23.11 17.29 11.30
C LEU A 32 -23.99 18.23 12.14
N VAL A 33 -23.45 18.73 13.27
CA VAL A 33 -24.15 19.69 14.13
C VAL A 33 -24.45 20.99 13.38
N GLN A 34 -23.51 21.49 12.56
CA GLN A 34 -23.74 22.66 11.71
C GLN A 34 -24.88 22.47 10.69
N HIS A 35 -25.14 21.24 10.26
CA HIS A 35 -26.23 20.90 9.35
C HIS A 35 -27.54 20.54 10.09
N GLY A 36 -27.62 20.85 11.39
CA GLY A 36 -28.84 20.66 12.20
C GLY A 36 -29.00 19.26 12.79
N LEU A 37 -28.02 18.37 12.65
CA LEU A 37 -28.03 17.08 13.32
C LEU A 37 -27.44 17.24 14.73
N THR A 38 -28.31 17.58 15.69
CA THR A 38 -27.91 17.82 17.09
C THR A 38 -27.46 16.54 17.78
N GLU A 39 -26.74 16.69 18.89
CA GLU A 39 -26.17 15.59 19.68
C GLU A 39 -27.23 14.63 20.24
N ASP A 40 -28.47 15.12 20.43
CA ASP A 40 -29.61 14.35 20.92
C ASP A 40 -30.07 13.31 19.89
N ILE A 41 -30.01 13.70 18.60
CA ILE A 41 -30.41 12.85 17.48
C ILE A 41 -29.26 11.91 17.10
N LEU A 42 -28.04 12.46 17.00
CA LEU A 42 -26.86 11.72 16.56
C LEU A 42 -25.69 11.88 17.54
N PRO A 43 -25.72 11.15 18.67
CA PRO A 43 -24.63 11.18 19.63
C PRO A 43 -23.30 10.79 19.00
N LEU A 44 -22.21 11.39 19.48
CA LEU A 44 -20.84 11.11 19.02
C LEU A 44 -20.49 9.61 19.01
N ARG A 45 -21.08 8.82 19.90
CA ARG A 45 -20.93 7.36 19.93
C ARG A 45 -21.46 6.69 18.65
N LYS A 46 -22.62 7.13 18.13
CA LYS A 46 -23.17 6.61 16.88
C LYS A 46 -22.32 7.02 15.68
N VAL A 47 -21.83 8.27 15.66
CA VAL A 47 -20.90 8.76 14.63
C VAL A 47 -19.63 7.91 14.55
N LYS A 48 -19.04 7.59 15.72
CA LYS A 48 -17.86 6.70 15.78
C LYS A 48 -18.14 5.33 15.17
N VAL A 49 -19.27 4.72 15.53
CA VAL A 49 -19.66 3.39 15.00
C VAL A 49 -19.88 3.45 13.49
N TYR A 50 -20.51 4.51 12.98
CA TYR A 50 -20.70 4.73 11.55
C TYR A 50 -19.36 4.81 10.80
N LEU A 51 -18.45 5.67 11.26
CA LEU A 51 -17.14 5.84 10.63
C LEU A 51 -16.29 4.57 10.71
N TRP A 52 -16.43 3.76 11.76
CA TRP A 52 -15.71 2.49 11.90
C TRP A 52 -16.10 1.40 10.91
N LYS A 53 -17.28 1.51 10.30
CA LYS A 53 -17.80 0.57 9.31
C LYS A 53 -17.75 1.14 7.89
N HIS A 54 -17.23 2.35 7.71
CA HIS A 54 -17.28 3.02 6.43
C HIS A 54 -16.35 2.36 5.41
N LYS A 55 -16.90 1.94 4.27
CA LYS A 55 -16.20 1.21 3.19
C LYS A 55 -15.02 1.96 2.53
N TYR A 56 -14.95 3.28 2.71
CA TYR A 56 -13.87 4.13 2.19
C TYR A 56 -12.73 4.36 3.20
N ILE A 57 -12.84 3.83 4.42
CA ILE A 57 -11.86 4.03 5.49
C ILE A 57 -11.07 2.74 5.72
N SER A 58 -9.77 2.75 5.48
CA SER A 58 -8.89 1.66 5.89
C SER A 58 -8.35 1.89 7.31
N ARG A 59 -8.62 0.92 8.18
CA ARG A 59 -8.24 0.91 9.61
C ARG A 59 -7.00 0.06 9.85
N PHE A 60 -6.75 -0.92 8.98
CA PHE A 60 -5.67 -1.88 9.10
C PHE A 60 -4.71 -1.77 7.91
N ASN A 61 -3.42 -1.90 8.18
CA ASN A 61 -2.40 -1.97 7.15
C ASN A 61 -2.40 -3.35 6.47
N GLU A 62 -1.54 -3.55 5.47
CA GLU A 62 -1.42 -4.82 4.74
C GLU A 62 -1.02 -6.02 5.62
N ASP A 63 -0.52 -5.78 6.84
CA ASP A 63 -0.18 -6.81 7.82
C ASP A 63 -1.34 -7.12 8.78
N GLY A 64 -2.51 -6.50 8.61
CA GLY A 64 -3.65 -6.64 9.52
C GLY A 64 -3.46 -5.97 10.88
N LYS A 65 -2.49 -5.05 11.00
CA LYS A 65 -2.25 -4.23 12.20
C LYS A 65 -2.94 -2.88 12.07
N LYS A 66 -3.44 -2.35 13.19
CA LYS A 66 -4.05 -1.01 13.21
C LYS A 66 -3.04 0.03 12.71
N GLN A 67 -3.46 0.81 11.73
CA GLN A 67 -2.64 1.84 11.10
C GLN A 67 -2.25 2.91 12.13
N LYS A 68 -0.96 3.25 12.18
CA LYS A 68 -0.42 4.30 13.06
C LYS A 68 0.48 5.26 12.31
N SER A 69 0.51 6.51 12.76
CA SER A 69 1.47 7.54 12.32
C SER A 69 1.93 8.33 13.54
N LYS A 70 3.25 8.46 13.71
CA LYS A 70 3.87 9.14 14.87
C LYS A 70 3.24 8.71 16.21
N GLY A 71 3.10 7.39 16.40
CA GLY A 71 2.52 6.78 17.61
C GLY A 71 0.98 6.82 17.73
N ASN A 72 0.27 7.56 16.89
CA ASN A 72 -1.18 7.74 16.95
C ASN A 72 -1.90 6.85 15.94
N HIS A 73 -3.09 6.35 16.27
CA HIS A 73 -3.92 5.63 15.29
C HIS A 73 -4.44 6.59 14.22
N VAL A 74 -4.36 6.15 12.97
CA VAL A 74 -4.83 6.90 11.81
C VAL A 74 -5.73 6.05 10.93
N TRP A 75 -6.55 6.71 10.14
CA TRP A 75 -7.30 6.09 9.05
C TRP A 75 -6.69 6.48 7.72
N ASN A 76 -6.68 5.56 6.77
CA ASN A 76 -6.36 5.86 5.39
C ASN A 76 -7.64 5.96 4.56
N ILE A 77 -7.66 6.90 3.63
CA ILE A 77 -8.71 7.02 2.62
C ILE A 77 -8.02 7.24 1.29
N GLU A 78 -8.47 6.55 0.26
CA GLU A 78 -8.02 6.80 -1.11
C GLU A 78 -9.05 7.67 -1.83
N ALA A 79 -8.62 8.82 -2.35
CA ALA A 79 -9.50 9.72 -3.09
C ALA A 79 -8.82 10.35 -4.30
N ARG A 80 -9.58 10.67 -5.33
CA ARG A 80 -9.14 11.49 -6.46
C ARG A 80 -10.06 12.69 -6.64
N LYS A 81 -9.49 13.80 -7.08
CA LYS A 81 -10.25 15.00 -7.42
C LYS A 81 -10.86 14.78 -8.80
N LEU A 82 -12.17 14.97 -8.92
CA LEU A 82 -12.85 14.98 -10.21
C LEU A 82 -12.60 16.33 -10.91
N PRO A 83 -12.41 16.33 -12.25
CA PRO A 83 -12.31 17.58 -12.99
C PRO A 83 -13.63 18.33 -12.91
N ASP A 84 -13.56 19.66 -12.80
CA ASP A 84 -14.75 20.50 -12.87
C ASP A 84 -15.34 20.42 -14.28
N PRO A 85 -16.68 20.28 -14.43
CA PRO A 85 -17.31 20.09 -15.74
C PRO A 85 -17.12 21.26 -16.70
N SER A 86 -16.66 22.43 -16.23
CA SER A 86 -16.40 23.61 -17.06
C SER A 86 -15.04 23.59 -17.77
N THR A 87 -14.16 22.63 -17.48
CA THR A 87 -12.77 22.62 -17.99
C THR A 87 -12.55 21.62 -19.14
N THR A 88 -13.59 20.91 -19.60
CA THR A 88 -13.47 19.87 -20.65
C THR A 88 -13.86 20.36 -22.06
N THR A 89 -14.25 21.62 -22.24
CA THR A 89 -14.62 22.17 -23.57
C THR A 89 -13.75 23.37 -23.94
N SER A 90 -12.51 23.13 -24.36
CA SER A 90 -11.68 24.12 -25.05
C SER A 90 -10.45 23.52 -25.75
N MET A 91 -10.63 22.42 -26.50
CA MET A 91 -9.60 21.91 -27.44
C MET A 91 -10.25 21.28 -28.69
N THR A 92 -11.21 21.95 -29.33
CA THR A 92 -11.59 21.68 -30.74
C THR A 92 -12.42 22.85 -31.27
N GLY A 93 -11.91 23.56 -32.28
CA GLY A 93 -12.69 24.54 -33.05
C GLY A 93 -12.04 25.91 -33.17
N GLY A 94 -10.94 26.00 -33.93
CA GLY A 94 -10.65 27.23 -34.65
C GLY A 94 -11.72 27.41 -35.71
N GLY A 95 -12.61 28.39 -35.51
CA GLY A 95 -13.70 28.71 -36.42
C GLY A 95 -14.22 30.10 -36.12
N ALA A 96 -13.76 31.07 -36.91
CA ALA A 96 -14.21 32.45 -36.89
C ALA A 96 -15.74 32.55 -37.09
N GLY A 97 -16.38 33.49 -36.38
CA GLY A 97 -17.79 33.78 -36.58
C GLY A 97 -18.34 34.79 -35.57
N SER A 98 -18.31 36.06 -35.94
CA SER A 98 -18.93 37.20 -35.28
C SER A 98 -20.45 37.04 -35.07
N SER A 99 -21.01 37.61 -33.99
CA SER A 99 -22.09 38.64 -34.02
C SER A 99 -23.00 38.67 -32.77
N SER A 100 -23.11 39.88 -32.21
CA SER A 100 -24.26 40.59 -31.62
C SER A 100 -25.43 39.88 -30.91
N SER A 101 -25.65 40.32 -29.67
CA SER A 101 -26.91 40.89 -29.11
C SER A 101 -28.17 40.03 -29.00
N THR A 102 -28.70 39.88 -27.78
CA THR A 102 -29.88 40.61 -27.24
C THR A 102 -30.42 39.96 -25.96
N ALA A 103 -30.93 40.80 -25.07
CA ALA A 103 -31.52 40.44 -23.78
C ALA A 103 -32.89 39.76 -23.94
N ALA A 104 -33.21 38.83 -23.03
CA ALA A 104 -34.57 38.49 -22.70
C ALA A 104 -34.70 38.22 -21.19
N ILE A 105 -35.52 39.05 -20.56
CA ILE A 105 -36.04 38.94 -19.20
C ILE A 105 -37.01 37.76 -19.16
N THR A 106 -36.84 36.85 -18.21
CA THR A 106 -37.90 35.93 -17.78
C THR A 106 -37.80 35.75 -16.26
N THR A 107 -38.86 36.20 -15.60
CA THR A 107 -39.21 36.01 -14.20
C THR A 107 -39.70 34.58 -14.00
N GLY A 108 -39.23 33.91 -12.95
CA GLY A 108 -39.66 32.54 -12.65
C GLY A 108 -39.06 31.95 -11.37
N VAL A 109 -39.69 32.28 -10.25
CA VAL A 109 -39.89 31.47 -9.04
C VAL A 109 -38.67 30.80 -8.38
N GLU A 110 -38.42 31.30 -7.18
CA GLU A 110 -37.48 30.86 -6.16
C GLU A 110 -37.63 29.38 -5.80
N GLY A 111 -36.65 28.59 -6.22
CA GLY A 111 -36.21 27.41 -5.49
C GLY A 111 -34.75 27.65 -5.13
N SER A 112 -34.49 28.07 -3.89
CA SER A 112 -33.16 28.23 -3.32
C SER A 112 -32.41 26.89 -3.30
N SER A 113 -31.91 26.45 -4.45
CA SER A 113 -30.73 25.61 -4.53
C SER A 113 -29.57 26.52 -4.14
N GLY A 114 -29.25 26.52 -2.85
CA GLY A 114 -28.05 27.17 -2.34
C GLY A 114 -26.90 26.88 -3.28
N SER A 115 -26.32 27.95 -3.82
CA SER A 115 -25.10 27.91 -4.61
C SER A 115 -24.03 27.27 -3.74
N PHE A 116 -23.90 25.95 -3.83
CA PHE A 116 -22.75 25.22 -3.33
C PHE A 116 -21.60 25.60 -4.25
N GLY A 117 -21.00 26.76 -3.96
CA GLY A 117 -19.91 27.34 -4.70
C GLY A 117 -18.84 26.28 -4.97
N ASN A 118 -18.53 26.13 -6.26
CA ASN A 118 -17.35 25.52 -6.90
C ASN A 118 -16.47 24.60 -6.04
N SER A 119 -17.09 23.72 -5.26
CA SER A 119 -16.37 22.86 -4.34
C SER A 119 -15.88 21.66 -5.14
N PRO A 120 -14.57 21.38 -5.09
CA PRO A 120 -14.01 20.33 -5.91
C PRO A 120 -14.68 19.02 -5.57
N ARG A 121 -15.26 18.35 -6.58
CA ARG A 121 -15.87 17.04 -6.39
C ARG A 121 -14.77 16.00 -6.17
N TRP A 122 -14.97 15.13 -5.19
CA TRP A 122 -14.04 14.05 -4.87
C TRP A 122 -14.71 12.71 -5.11
N GLU A 123 -13.94 11.79 -5.67
CA GLU A 123 -14.30 10.38 -5.76
C GLU A 123 -13.43 9.58 -4.78
N PHE A 124 -14.07 8.73 -3.99
CA PHE A 124 -13.42 7.92 -2.96
C PHE A 124 -13.39 6.46 -3.38
N ARG A 125 -12.25 5.80 -3.13
CA ARG A 125 -12.09 4.39 -3.46
C ARG A 125 -12.65 3.52 -2.36
N GLU A 126 -13.50 2.59 -2.74
CA GLU A 126 -13.94 1.52 -1.85
C GLU A 126 -12.79 0.56 -1.55
N TYR A 127 -12.60 0.23 -0.27
CA TYR A 127 -11.69 -0.81 0.13
C TYR A 127 -12.39 -2.16 0.14
N THR A 128 -11.96 -3.03 -0.75
CA THR A 128 -12.39 -4.43 -0.81
C THR A 128 -11.35 -5.35 -0.17
N SER A 129 -11.81 -6.47 0.40
CA SER A 129 -10.88 -7.50 0.86
C SER A 129 -10.16 -8.13 -0.31
N ARG A 130 -8.95 -8.61 -0.06
CA ARG A 130 -8.15 -9.30 -1.08
C ARG A 130 -7.21 -10.30 -0.43
N ILE A 131 -6.76 -11.26 -1.23
CA ILE A 131 -5.64 -12.12 -0.86
C ILE A 131 -4.37 -11.28 -0.93
N ALA A 132 -3.69 -11.16 0.20
CA ALA A 132 -2.43 -10.46 0.38
C ALA A 132 -1.32 -11.45 0.73
N GLY A 133 -0.09 -10.96 0.76
CA GLY A 133 1.11 -11.78 0.85
C GLY A 133 2.04 -11.46 -0.31
N GLN A 134 3.34 -11.64 -0.10
CA GLN A 134 4.32 -11.44 -1.16
C GLN A 134 4.18 -12.59 -2.15
N ILE A 135 3.53 -12.35 -3.29
CA ILE A 135 3.39 -13.36 -4.35
C ILE A 135 4.79 -13.65 -4.90
N ILE A 136 5.23 -14.89 -4.77
CA ILE A 136 6.49 -15.37 -5.33
C ILE A 136 6.17 -15.96 -6.71
N LYS A 137 6.48 -15.19 -7.76
CA LYS A 137 6.17 -15.56 -9.15
C LYS A 137 7.21 -16.46 -9.81
N PHE A 138 8.29 -16.78 -9.12
CA PHE A 138 9.41 -17.55 -9.65
C PHE A 138 9.72 -18.71 -8.71
N ALA A 139 9.82 -19.92 -9.25
CA ALA A 139 10.29 -21.11 -8.56
C ALA A 139 11.52 -21.65 -9.28
N ARG A 140 12.53 -22.07 -8.53
CA ARG A 140 13.75 -22.67 -9.09
C ARG A 140 13.71 -24.17 -8.91
N VAL A 141 14.11 -24.91 -9.95
CA VAL A 141 14.23 -26.37 -9.90
C VAL A 141 15.09 -26.78 -8.70
N GLY A 142 14.61 -27.77 -7.93
CA GLY A 142 15.28 -28.27 -6.72
C GLY A 142 15.17 -27.38 -5.48
N VAL A 143 14.64 -26.15 -5.58
CA VAL A 143 14.51 -25.22 -4.45
C VAL A 143 13.09 -25.29 -3.85
N PRO A 144 12.94 -25.42 -2.53
CA PRO A 144 11.64 -25.37 -1.88
C PRO A 144 10.89 -24.06 -2.13
N TYR A 145 9.74 -24.18 -2.77
CA TYR A 145 8.77 -23.11 -2.93
C TYR A 145 7.82 -23.10 -1.74
N ILE A 146 7.66 -21.95 -1.09
CA ILE A 146 6.72 -21.74 0.02
C ILE A 146 6.03 -20.39 -0.17
N TYR A 147 4.70 -20.41 -0.31
CA TYR A 147 3.89 -19.21 -0.34
C TYR A 147 2.80 -19.27 0.73
N ALA A 148 2.77 -18.26 1.60
CA ALA A 148 1.82 -18.13 2.69
C ALA A 148 0.86 -16.96 2.41
N PRO A 149 -0.29 -17.21 1.75
CA PRO A 149 -1.31 -16.19 1.56
C PRO A 149 -1.92 -15.77 2.90
N ARG A 150 -2.43 -14.55 2.95
CA ARG A 150 -3.25 -14.04 4.06
C ARG A 150 -4.39 -13.21 3.52
N ILE A 151 -5.49 -13.11 4.25
CA ILE A 151 -6.55 -12.15 3.88
C ILE A 151 -6.20 -10.78 4.42
N TRP A 152 -6.21 -9.80 3.53
CA TRP A 152 -6.23 -8.40 3.91
C TRP A 152 -7.65 -7.85 3.85
N ASP A 153 -8.03 -7.14 4.92
CA ASP A 153 -9.33 -6.50 5.08
C ASP A 153 -9.13 -5.11 5.70
N ALA A 154 -9.74 -4.09 5.11
CA ALA A 154 -9.63 -2.72 5.60
C ALA A 154 -10.32 -2.49 6.97
N GLN A 155 -11.30 -3.34 7.32
CA GLN A 155 -12.12 -3.23 8.53
C GLN A 155 -11.79 -4.28 9.59
N MET A 156 -11.02 -5.31 9.24
CA MET A 156 -10.73 -6.44 10.12
C MET A 156 -9.24 -6.77 10.17
N SER A 157 -8.76 -7.18 11.34
CA SER A 157 -7.41 -7.74 11.46
C SER A 157 -7.38 -9.14 10.84
N CYS A 158 -6.59 -9.32 9.77
CA CYS A 158 -6.19 -10.59 9.15
C CYS A 158 -7.08 -11.80 9.55
N PRO A 159 -8.30 -11.92 8.97
CA PRO A 159 -9.21 -12.99 9.34
C PRO A 159 -8.61 -14.35 9.01
N ALA A 160 -8.98 -15.36 9.81
CA ALA A 160 -8.67 -16.74 9.49
C ALA A 160 -9.44 -17.15 8.22
N ALA A 161 -8.76 -17.86 7.32
CA ALA A 161 -9.29 -18.27 6.04
C ALA A 161 -8.83 -19.68 5.69
N GLU A 162 -9.66 -20.38 4.93
CA GLU A 162 -9.31 -21.64 4.30
C GLU A 162 -8.89 -21.36 2.86
N TYR A 163 -7.75 -21.93 2.45
CA TYR A 163 -7.18 -21.75 1.13
C TYR A 163 -7.26 -23.04 0.34
N SER A 164 -7.68 -22.93 -0.91
CA SER A 164 -7.73 -24.03 -1.85
C SER A 164 -7.35 -23.53 -3.25
N SER A 165 -7.11 -24.48 -4.16
CA SER A 165 -6.83 -24.18 -5.56
C SER A 165 -7.59 -25.18 -6.41
N PRO A 166 -8.33 -24.74 -7.45
CA PRO A 166 -9.05 -25.65 -8.35
C PRO A 166 -8.12 -26.62 -9.07
N TRP A 167 -6.90 -26.17 -9.36
CA TRP A 167 -5.87 -26.95 -10.01
C TRP A 167 -4.49 -26.56 -9.46
N LEU A 168 -3.63 -27.56 -9.27
CA LEU A 168 -2.23 -27.40 -8.88
C LEU A 168 -1.37 -28.40 -9.67
N PRO A 169 -0.13 -28.02 -10.04
CA PRO A 169 0.83 -28.98 -10.57
C PRO A 169 1.22 -30.01 -9.50
N SER A 170 1.63 -31.21 -9.92
CA SER A 170 1.89 -32.35 -9.02
C SER A 170 2.93 -32.09 -7.93
N TRP A 171 3.88 -31.18 -8.18
CA TRP A 171 4.93 -30.81 -7.24
C TRP A 171 4.47 -29.81 -6.16
N LEU A 172 3.28 -29.21 -6.31
CA LEU A 172 2.78 -28.12 -5.47
C LEU A 172 1.50 -28.54 -4.73
N LYS A 173 1.45 -28.32 -3.41
CA LYS A 173 0.31 -28.72 -2.58
C LYS A 173 0.06 -27.78 -1.42
N TRP A 174 -1.19 -27.71 -0.98
CA TRP A 174 -1.56 -27.02 0.25
C TRP A 174 -1.12 -27.83 1.49
N HIS A 175 -0.46 -27.17 2.42
CA HIS A 175 -0.11 -27.71 3.71
C HIS A 175 -0.23 -26.64 4.79
N ARG A 176 -1.15 -26.83 5.74
CA ARG A 176 -1.41 -25.90 6.86
C ARG A 176 -1.66 -24.45 6.43
N GLY A 177 -2.39 -24.26 5.32
CA GLY A 177 -2.71 -22.93 4.78
C GLY A 177 -1.57 -22.29 3.97
N GLU A 178 -0.47 -23.00 3.74
CA GLU A 178 0.63 -22.56 2.88
C GLU A 178 0.72 -23.43 1.63
N LEU A 179 1.07 -22.82 0.52
CA LEU A 179 1.32 -23.51 -0.73
C LEU A 179 2.80 -23.91 -0.78
N ARG A 180 3.07 -25.21 -0.77
CA ARG A 180 4.43 -25.76 -0.63
C ARG A 180 4.74 -26.78 -1.71
N GLY A 181 5.97 -26.77 -2.22
CA GLY A 181 6.41 -27.70 -3.26
C GLY A 181 7.89 -27.57 -3.58
N VAL A 182 8.41 -28.49 -4.38
CA VAL A 182 9.76 -28.41 -4.97
C VAL A 182 9.62 -28.79 -6.44
N PRO A 183 9.82 -27.86 -7.39
CA PRO A 183 9.72 -28.19 -8.81
C PRO A 183 10.92 -29.06 -9.25
N GLY A 184 10.64 -30.04 -10.10
CA GLY A 184 11.62 -30.84 -10.82
C GLY A 184 12.02 -30.24 -12.18
N PRO A 185 12.98 -30.84 -12.89
CA PRO A 185 13.55 -30.32 -14.14
C PRO A 185 12.59 -30.31 -15.33
N ASP A 186 11.56 -31.17 -15.30
CA ASP A 186 10.51 -31.26 -16.32
C ASP A 186 9.28 -30.39 -16.01
N ASP A 187 9.24 -29.76 -14.83
CA ASP A 187 8.10 -28.95 -14.42
C ASP A 187 8.06 -27.62 -15.20
N LYS A 188 6.88 -27.32 -15.73
CA LYS A 188 6.66 -26.13 -16.58
C LYS A 188 6.06 -24.98 -15.78
N SER A 189 6.31 -23.76 -16.27
CA SER A 189 5.62 -22.55 -15.84
C SER A 189 4.10 -22.71 -15.99
N CYS A 190 3.33 -22.24 -15.01
CA CYS A 190 1.89 -22.46 -14.95
C CYS A 190 1.16 -21.27 -14.30
N SER A 191 -0.16 -21.22 -14.50
CA SER A 191 -1.02 -20.27 -13.80
C SER A 191 -1.62 -20.93 -12.57
N ILE A 192 -1.46 -20.30 -11.41
CA ILE A 192 -2.01 -20.76 -10.14
C ILE A 192 -3.17 -19.86 -9.76
N THR A 193 -4.32 -20.47 -9.47
CA THR A 193 -5.49 -19.80 -8.89
C THR A 193 -5.62 -20.20 -7.43
N ILE A 194 -5.67 -19.20 -6.56
CA ILE A 194 -5.88 -19.35 -5.12
C ILE A 194 -7.28 -18.86 -4.80
N VAL A 195 -8.07 -19.76 -4.23
CA VAL A 195 -9.39 -19.50 -3.69
C VAL A 195 -9.26 -19.42 -2.17
N ALA A 196 -9.76 -18.33 -1.59
CA ALA A 196 -9.79 -18.14 -0.16
C ALA A 196 -11.22 -17.93 0.32
N GLU A 197 -11.62 -18.74 1.30
CA GLU A 197 -12.92 -18.64 1.97
C GLU A 197 -12.71 -18.17 3.41
N TYR A 198 -13.44 -17.14 3.83
CA TYR A 198 -13.34 -16.60 5.18
C TYR A 198 -14.68 -16.06 5.68
N MET A 199 -14.82 -15.89 7.00
CA MET A 199 -16.04 -15.38 7.62
C MET A 199 -15.93 -13.87 7.91
N ARG A 200 -16.92 -13.09 7.49
CA ARG A 200 -17.04 -11.65 7.77
C ARG A 200 -18.43 -11.33 8.31
N GLU A 201 -18.51 -10.78 9.52
CA GLU A 201 -19.78 -10.42 10.19
C GLU A 201 -20.82 -11.57 10.24
N GLY A 202 -20.40 -12.83 10.14
CA GLY A 202 -21.28 -14.00 10.13
C GLY A 202 -21.61 -14.53 8.73
N GLU A 203 -21.16 -13.85 7.67
CA GLU A 203 -21.34 -14.26 6.28
C GLU A 203 -20.05 -14.89 5.73
N LYS A 204 -20.20 -15.93 4.89
CA LYS A 204 -19.08 -16.52 4.16
C LYS A 204 -18.72 -15.61 2.98
N CYS A 205 -17.46 -15.19 2.93
CA CYS A 205 -16.89 -14.42 1.83
C CYS A 205 -15.93 -15.28 1.02
N HIS A 206 -15.92 -15.06 -0.28
CA HIS A 206 -15.08 -15.75 -1.25
C HIS A 206 -14.17 -14.76 -1.97
N LEU A 207 -12.87 -15.09 -2.07
CA LEU A 207 -11.87 -14.29 -2.77
C LEU A 207 -11.05 -15.20 -3.68
N GLU A 208 -10.68 -14.67 -4.84
CA GLU A 208 -9.87 -15.37 -5.84
C GLU A 208 -8.67 -14.52 -6.24
N LEU A 209 -7.52 -15.17 -6.41
CA LEU A 209 -6.29 -14.55 -6.89
C LEU A 209 -5.60 -15.51 -7.87
N THR A 210 -5.42 -15.06 -9.09
CA THR A 210 -4.67 -15.80 -10.12
C THR A 210 -3.36 -15.09 -10.43
N PHE A 211 -2.27 -15.85 -10.51
CA PHE A 211 -0.97 -15.35 -10.95
C PHE A 211 -0.22 -16.38 -11.80
N GLN A 212 0.77 -15.90 -12.54
CA GLN A 212 1.69 -16.74 -13.31
C GLN A 212 2.91 -17.10 -12.45
N LEU A 213 3.22 -18.39 -12.37
CA LEU A 213 4.37 -18.95 -11.69
C LEU A 213 5.35 -19.50 -12.73
N THR A 214 6.50 -18.85 -12.85
CA THR A 214 7.57 -19.24 -13.75
C THR A 214 8.48 -20.24 -13.05
N VAL A 215 8.70 -21.39 -13.67
CA VAL A 215 9.69 -22.38 -13.22
C VAL A 215 10.96 -22.17 -14.04
N SER A 216 12.07 -21.87 -13.38
CA SER A 216 13.38 -21.66 -14.00
C SER A 216 14.35 -22.75 -13.60
N ASP A 217 15.04 -23.32 -14.58
CA ASP A 217 16.07 -24.33 -14.39
C ASP A 217 17.45 -23.66 -14.54
N PRO A 218 18.26 -23.57 -13.48
CA PRO A 218 19.56 -22.92 -13.54
C PRO A 218 20.56 -23.64 -14.46
N GLU A 219 20.39 -24.95 -14.71
CA GLU A 219 21.30 -25.71 -15.59
C GLU A 219 21.08 -25.33 -17.07
N LYS A 220 19.83 -25.11 -17.47
CA LYS A 220 19.48 -24.65 -18.83
C LYS A 220 19.81 -23.18 -19.09
N GLU A 221 19.93 -22.38 -18.03
CA GLU A 221 20.31 -20.97 -18.13
C GLU A 221 21.83 -20.81 -18.37
N GLY A 222 22.64 -21.80 -17.94
CA GLY A 222 24.08 -21.86 -18.21
C GLY A 222 24.43 -22.28 -19.64
N GLU A 223 23.70 -23.24 -20.22
CA GLU A 223 23.97 -23.74 -21.60
C GLU A 223 23.77 -22.66 -22.69
N LEU A 224 22.99 -21.61 -22.42
CA LEU A 224 22.79 -20.50 -23.37
C LEU A 224 24.01 -19.57 -23.47
N MET A 225 24.89 -19.56 -22.46
CA MET A 225 26.09 -18.72 -22.43
C MET A 225 27.31 -19.38 -23.10
N ASP A 226 27.24 -20.69 -23.33
CA ASP A 226 28.34 -21.49 -23.90
C ASP A 226 28.14 -21.81 -25.41
N LEU A 227 27.13 -21.22 -26.06
CA LEU A 227 27.03 -21.30 -27.51
C LEU A 227 28.11 -20.39 -28.13
N PRO A 228 29.08 -20.93 -28.90
CA PRO A 228 30.01 -20.10 -29.64
C PRO A 228 29.22 -19.20 -30.60
N ASN A 229 29.56 -17.92 -30.60
CA ASN A 229 29.06 -16.93 -31.54
C ASN A 229 29.56 -17.32 -32.95
N GLU A 230 28.85 -18.20 -33.66
CA GLU A 230 29.21 -18.69 -35.00
C GLU A 230 29.02 -17.65 -36.13
N GLU A 231 28.94 -16.35 -35.81
CA GLU A 231 28.75 -15.27 -36.80
C GLU A 231 29.91 -14.24 -36.86
N GLU A 232 31.13 -14.61 -36.44
CA GLU A 232 32.34 -13.77 -36.64
C GLU A 232 33.47 -14.53 -37.33
N GLU A 233 33.21 -15.16 -38.47
CA GLU A 233 34.24 -15.44 -39.47
C GLU A 233 33.70 -15.10 -40.85
N GLU A 234 33.99 -13.90 -41.33
CA GLU A 234 34.60 -13.64 -42.64
C GLU A 234 34.53 -12.15 -43.02
N ARG A 235 35.67 -11.67 -43.50
CA ARG A 235 35.96 -10.44 -44.29
C ARG A 235 36.38 -9.20 -43.53
N ASP A 236 37.40 -8.48 -43.94
CA ASP A 236 38.54 -8.72 -44.83
C ASP A 236 39.51 -7.57 -44.47
N GLU A 237 40.80 -7.89 -44.50
CA GLU A 237 41.91 -6.94 -44.48
C GLU A 237 41.76 -5.93 -45.64
N ASP A 238 42.02 -4.64 -45.38
CA ASP A 238 42.94 -3.80 -46.17
C ASP A 238 42.77 -2.29 -45.86
N ASP A 239 43.93 -1.68 -45.55
CA ASP A 239 44.40 -0.34 -45.96
C ASP A 239 43.55 0.92 -45.65
N ASP A 240 44.06 1.81 -44.79
CA ASP A 240 45.03 2.83 -45.21
C ASP A 240 45.39 3.81 -44.07
N GLU A 241 46.64 4.24 -44.11
CA GLU A 241 47.26 5.28 -43.30
C GLU A 241 46.49 6.62 -43.38
N ASP A 242 46.38 7.37 -42.28
CA ASP A 242 46.90 8.75 -42.25
C ASP A 242 46.66 9.50 -40.91
N ASP A 243 47.78 10.04 -40.45
CA ASP A 243 47.98 11.44 -40.02
C ASP A 243 47.40 11.99 -38.70
N ARG A 244 48.38 12.29 -37.82
CA ARG A 244 48.52 13.46 -36.94
C ARG A 244 47.44 13.79 -35.89
N GLY A 245 47.91 13.67 -34.65
CA GLY A 245 48.20 14.85 -33.84
C GLY A 245 47.07 15.32 -32.92
N GLY A 246 47.32 15.29 -31.62
CA GLY A 246 46.46 15.93 -30.64
C GLY A 246 46.84 15.60 -29.22
N GLU A 247 47.71 16.43 -28.66
CA GLU A 247 48.04 16.55 -27.24
C GLU A 247 46.77 16.73 -26.38
N SER A 248 46.69 16.08 -25.21
CA SER A 248 46.23 16.70 -23.95
C SER A 248 46.50 15.74 -22.78
N SER A 249 47.51 16.04 -21.96
CA SER A 249 47.38 16.57 -20.60
C SER A 249 46.98 15.52 -19.56
N ASP A 250 48.00 14.92 -18.97
CA ASP A 250 47.98 14.28 -17.66
C ASP A 250 47.51 15.29 -16.60
N ASP A 251 46.34 15.05 -16.02
CA ASP A 251 45.96 15.58 -14.71
C ASP A 251 45.88 14.38 -13.76
N GLU A 252 46.92 14.27 -12.93
CA GLU A 252 47.01 13.37 -11.78
C GLU A 252 46.02 13.88 -10.71
N GLU A 253 44.89 13.20 -10.52
CA GLU A 253 44.07 13.39 -9.33
C GLU A 253 44.46 12.38 -8.24
N GLU A 254 44.80 12.97 -7.10
CA GLU A 254 45.37 12.41 -5.89
C GLU A 254 44.50 11.31 -5.25
N ASP A 255 45.19 10.26 -4.79
CA ASP A 255 44.70 9.29 -3.82
C ASP A 255 44.39 10.00 -2.48
N ASP A 256 43.11 10.24 -2.19
CA ASP A 256 42.64 10.63 -0.84
C ASP A 256 42.23 9.38 -0.04
N GLU A 257 43.20 8.84 0.71
CA GLU A 257 42.98 7.80 1.73
C GLU A 257 42.26 8.39 2.95
N GLY A 258 40.92 8.40 2.89
CA GLY A 258 40.06 8.73 4.03
C GLY A 258 39.95 7.59 5.06
N GLU A 259 40.91 7.50 5.97
CA GLU A 259 40.90 6.67 7.18
C GLU A 259 39.77 7.13 8.15
N TYR A 260 38.63 6.43 8.15
CA TYR A 260 37.58 6.66 9.15
C TYR A 260 37.95 6.03 10.50
N GLN A 261 38.67 6.78 11.34
CA GLN A 261 38.82 6.47 12.76
C GLN A 261 37.47 6.64 13.49
N TYR A 262 36.98 5.51 14.02
CA TYR A 262 35.90 5.46 15.00
C TYR A 262 36.40 6.01 16.33
N GLN A 263 36.21 7.31 16.58
CA GLN A 263 36.37 7.89 17.92
C GLN A 263 35.05 7.81 18.68
N ASP A 264 35.07 6.87 19.63
CA ASP A 264 34.24 6.80 20.82
C ASP A 264 34.19 8.17 21.51
N SER A 265 32.98 8.72 21.62
CA SER A 265 32.68 9.89 22.46
C SER A 265 31.55 9.51 23.40
N SER A 266 31.95 8.89 24.50
CA SER A 266 31.26 9.00 25.76
C SER A 266 31.29 10.46 26.24
N ASP A 267 30.17 11.18 26.19
CA ASP A 267 29.85 12.07 27.30
C ASP A 267 28.34 12.34 27.50
N THR A 268 28.04 12.30 28.79
CA THR A 268 26.87 12.65 29.58
C THR A 268 25.72 13.47 28.96
N THR A 269 24.55 12.84 28.91
CA THR A 269 23.33 13.47 29.44
C THR A 269 22.60 12.53 30.41
N ARG A 270 22.84 12.78 31.70
CA ARG A 270 22.12 12.20 32.82
C ARG A 270 20.64 12.61 32.80
N GLY A 271 19.78 11.60 32.88
CA GLY A 271 18.74 11.55 33.89
C GLY A 271 17.41 12.26 33.59
N ARG A 272 16.44 11.51 33.05
CA ARG A 272 15.01 11.51 33.46
C ARG A 272 14.20 10.62 32.52
N GLY A 273 14.00 9.36 32.88
CA GLY A 273 13.10 8.50 32.09
C GLY A 273 12.83 7.10 32.63
N ARG A 274 13.71 6.55 33.48
CA ARG A 274 13.57 5.16 33.95
C ARG A 274 12.60 4.95 35.13
N SER A 275 12.25 5.97 35.91
CA SER A 275 11.35 5.78 37.07
C SER A 275 9.86 5.57 36.75
N ARG A 276 9.37 5.95 35.55
CA ARG A 276 7.94 5.82 35.23
C ARG A 276 7.51 4.41 34.80
N LYS A 277 8.45 3.56 34.34
CA LYS A 277 8.12 2.20 33.87
C LYS A 277 8.03 1.20 35.03
N GLN A 278 8.94 1.28 36.01
CA GLN A 278 8.91 0.43 37.21
C GLN A 278 7.71 0.70 38.13
N GLY A 279 7.25 1.95 38.24
CA GLY A 279 6.05 2.28 39.05
C GLY A 279 4.77 1.64 38.52
N ARG A 280 4.63 1.55 37.19
CA ARG A 280 3.43 0.99 36.54
C ARG A 280 3.38 -0.54 36.66
N GLU A 281 4.54 -1.19 36.62
CA GLU A 281 4.65 -2.65 36.76
C GLU A 281 4.38 -3.08 38.21
N ARG A 282 4.88 -2.34 39.21
CA ARG A 282 4.56 -2.59 40.63
C ARG A 282 3.07 -2.44 40.94
N GLN A 283 2.39 -1.47 40.30
CA GLN A 283 0.96 -1.24 40.52
C GLN A 283 0.08 -2.34 39.91
N ILE A 284 0.50 -2.94 38.78
CA ILE A 284 -0.20 -4.07 38.16
C ILE A 284 -0.04 -5.34 39.01
N VAL A 285 1.16 -5.61 39.52
CA VAL A 285 1.42 -6.77 40.39
C VAL A 285 0.66 -6.66 41.73
N ALA A 286 0.58 -5.46 42.32
CA ALA A 286 -0.18 -5.24 43.55
C ALA A 286 -1.69 -5.52 43.36
N ARG A 287 -2.30 -5.00 42.28
CA ARG A 287 -3.71 -5.27 41.97
C ARG A 287 -3.99 -6.75 41.65
N ALA A 288 -3.03 -7.46 41.06
CA ALA A 288 -3.16 -8.88 40.79
C ALA A 288 -3.16 -9.70 42.10
N LYS A 289 -2.28 -9.36 43.05
CA LYS A 289 -2.24 -10.00 44.38
C LYS A 289 -3.52 -9.75 45.19
N GLU A 290 -3.99 -8.51 45.22
CA GLU A 290 -5.23 -8.15 45.94
C GLU A 290 -6.46 -8.89 45.38
N ARG A 291 -6.52 -9.08 44.06
CA ARG A 291 -7.61 -9.83 43.40
C ARG A 291 -7.53 -11.33 43.67
N GLN A 292 -6.34 -11.90 43.83
CA GLN A 292 -6.18 -13.30 44.25
C GLN A 292 -6.54 -13.50 45.72
N GLU A 293 -6.18 -12.57 46.59
CA GLU A 293 -6.48 -12.65 48.02
C GLU A 293 -7.99 -12.50 48.29
N SER A 294 -8.67 -11.60 47.57
CA SER A 294 -10.12 -11.46 47.61
C SER A 294 -10.86 -12.74 47.16
N LYS A 295 -10.31 -13.46 46.17
CA LYS A 295 -10.86 -14.77 45.75
C LYS A 295 -10.69 -15.84 46.82
N ARG A 296 -9.52 -15.90 47.49
CA ARG A 296 -9.29 -16.84 48.60
C ARG A 296 -10.23 -16.58 49.77
N ARG A 297 -10.42 -15.31 50.16
CA ARG A 297 -11.35 -14.93 51.24
C ARG A 297 -12.81 -15.30 50.96
N LYS A 298 -13.22 -15.38 49.70
CA LYS A 298 -14.57 -15.83 49.31
C LYS A 298 -14.74 -17.35 49.26
N GLN A 299 -13.65 -18.13 49.31
CA GLN A 299 -13.70 -19.59 49.36
C GLN A 299 -13.65 -20.15 50.78
N THR A 300 -13.18 -19.38 51.76
CA THR A 300 -13.12 -19.76 53.18
C THR A 300 -14.30 -19.27 54.02
N ARG A 301 -15.36 -18.77 53.39
CA ARG A 301 -16.58 -18.29 54.03
C ARG A 301 -17.78 -18.98 53.41
#